data_AF-A0A354XI00-F1
#
_entry.id   AF-A0A354XI00-F1
#
_cell.length_a   1.000
_cell.length_b   1.000
_cell.length_c   1.000
_cell.angle_alpha   90.00
_cell.angle_beta   90.00
_cell.angle_gamma   90.00
#
_symmetry.space_group_name_H-M   'P 1'
#
loop_
_entity.id
_entity.type
_entity.pdbx_description
1 polymer ?
#
loop_
_entity_poly.entity_id
_entity_poly.type
_entity_poly.pdbx_seq_one_letter_code
_entity_poly.pdbx_strand_id
1 'polypeptide(L)' 'YGDMVGGYNAIKDVYKTWVYRVARWRNTQSPAIPERVIERPPSAELAPDQQDSDSLPDYDVLDAILVRYIE' A
#
# COMPACT_ATOMS: atom_id res chain seq x y z
N TYR A 1 -1.42 -18.79 9.33
CA TYR A 1 -0.61 -18.65 8.10
C TYR A 1 -1.49 -17.96 7.07
N GLY A 2 -1.17 -16.72 6.69
CA GLY A 2 -2.00 -15.86 5.83
C GLY A 2 -1.20 -15.19 4.71
N ASP A 3 -1.60 -14.00 4.30
CA ASP A 3 -0.95 -13.16 3.27
C ASP A 3 0.55 -12.89 3.52
N MET A 4 0.98 -12.87 4.78
CA MET A 4 2.39 -12.68 5.15
C MET A 4 3.33 -13.87 4.83
N VAL A 5 2.80 -15.02 4.38
CA VAL A 5 3.62 -16.22 4.17
C VAL A 5 4.17 -16.28 2.74
N GLY A 6 5.50 -16.15 2.60
CA GLY A 6 6.21 -16.27 1.31
C GLY A 6 7.72 -16.39 1.46
N GLY A 7 8.41 -16.81 0.39
CA GLY A 7 9.88 -16.98 0.42
C GLY A 7 10.68 -15.68 0.37
N TYR A 8 10.15 -14.65 -0.29
CA TYR A 8 10.74 -13.30 -0.34
C TYR A 8 9.63 -12.27 -0.57
N ASN A 9 9.75 -11.10 0.07
CA ASN A 9 8.83 -9.97 -0.13
C ASN A 9 9.64 -8.76 -0.60
N ALA A 10 9.44 -8.39 -1.87
CA ALA A 10 10.21 -7.34 -2.54
C ALA A 10 9.89 -5.92 -2.05
N ILE A 11 8.75 -5.73 -1.37
CA ILE A 11 8.29 -4.41 -0.92
C ILE A 11 8.08 -4.35 0.59
N LYS A 12 8.64 -5.30 1.36
CA LYS A 12 8.43 -5.41 2.81
C LYS A 12 8.86 -4.18 3.61
N ASP A 13 9.85 -3.44 3.10
CA ASP A 13 10.43 -2.26 3.75
C ASP A 13 9.97 -0.95 3.08
N VAL A 14 8.90 -0.99 2.29
CA VAL A 14 8.38 0.16 1.55
C VAL A 14 7.03 0.58 2.15
N TYR A 15 7.00 1.79 2.71
CA TYR A 15 5.77 2.39 3.22
C TYR A 15 4.70 2.55 2.14
N LYS A 16 3.42 2.55 2.53
CA LYS A 16 2.31 2.47 1.57
C LYS A 16 2.25 3.68 0.64
N THR A 17 2.48 4.88 1.16
CA THR A 17 2.57 6.11 0.34
C THR A 17 3.72 6.04 -0.67
N TRP A 18 4.83 5.38 -0.33
CA TRP A 18 5.91 5.11 -1.27
C TRP A 18 5.54 4.08 -2.33
N VAL A 19 4.80 3.03 -1.98
CA VAL A 19 4.26 2.08 -2.98
C VAL A 19 3.43 2.80 -4.02
N TYR A 20 2.56 3.73 -3.61
CA TYR A 20 1.79 4.57 -4.54
C TYR A 20 2.68 5.45 -5.43
N ARG A 21 3.71 6.09 -4.85
CA ARG A 21 4.68 6.90 -5.62
C ARG A 21 5.41 6.07 -6.67
N VAL A 22 5.89 4.88 -6.31
CA VAL A 22 6.60 3.97 -7.21
C VAL A 22 5.66 3.45 -8.31
N ALA A 23 4.41 3.11 -7.98
CA ALA A 23 3.42 2.69 -8.96
C ALA A 23 3.16 3.78 -10.01
N ARG A 24 3.02 5.03 -9.58
CA ARG A 24 2.85 6.20 -10.46
C ARG A 24 4.07 6.42 -11.34
N TRP A 25 5.27 6.42 -10.75
CA TRP A 25 6.53 6.53 -11.50
C TRP A 25 6.69 5.40 -12.53
N ARG A 26 6.35 4.16 -12.17
CA ARG A 26 6.42 3.03 -13.11
C ARG A 26 5.53 3.27 -14.34
N ASN A 27 4.36 3.87 -14.15
CA ASN A 27 3.46 4.17 -15.27
C ASN A 27 3.97 5.28 -16.20
N THR A 28 4.89 6.14 -15.76
CA THR A 28 5.53 7.12 -16.65
C THR A 28 6.52 6.45 -17.61
N GLN A 29 7.00 5.24 -17.30
CA GLN A 29 7.91 4.49 -18.16
C GLN A 29 7.16 3.68 -19.22
N SER A 30 6.03 3.10 -18.84
CA SER A 30 5.05 2.47 -19.74
C SER A 30 3.75 2.19 -18.96
N PRO A 31 2.58 2.15 -19.60
CA PRO A 31 1.32 1.88 -18.89
C PRO A 31 1.26 0.40 -18.43
N ALA A 32 1.60 0.12 -17.17
CA ALA A 32 1.65 -1.24 -16.64
C ALA A 32 0.64 -1.50 -15.51
N ILE A 33 0.36 -0.49 -14.69
CA ILE A 33 -0.58 -0.59 -13.58
C ILE A 33 -1.86 0.16 -13.99
N PRO A 34 -3.03 -0.49 -14.06
CA PRO A 34 -4.27 0.20 -14.40
C PRO A 34 -4.59 1.31 -13.39
N GLU A 35 -5.07 2.45 -13.89
CA GLU A 35 -5.38 3.62 -13.06
C GLU A 35 -6.34 3.30 -11.92
N ARG A 36 -7.39 2.51 -12.22
CA ARG A 36 -8.35 2.00 -11.23
C ARG A 36 -7.72 1.24 -10.05
N VAL A 37 -6.56 0.63 -10.23
CA VAL A 37 -5.87 -0.11 -9.15
C VAL A 37 -5.18 0.87 -8.20
N ILE A 38 -4.75 2.02 -8.71
CA ILE A 38 -4.06 3.05 -7.94
C ILE A 38 -5.07 3.94 -7.19
N GLU A 39 -6.20 4.25 -7.82
CA GLU A 39 -7.23 5.12 -7.25
C GLU A 39 -8.19 4.40 -6.29
N ARG A 40 -8.35 3.08 -6.43
CA ARG A 40 -9.21 2.31 -5.54
C ARG A 40 -8.70 2.39 -4.08
N PRO A 41 -9.59 2.64 -3.10
CA PRO A 41 -9.22 2.61 -1.69
C PRO A 41 -8.54 1.28 -1.29
N PRO A 42 -7.53 1.33 -0.41
CA PRO A 42 -6.86 0.14 0.08
C PRO A 42 -7.81 -0.69 0.96
N SER A 43 -7.78 -2.00 0.75
CA SER A 43 -8.65 -2.97 1.41
C SER A 43 -7.99 -4.34 1.42
N ALA A 44 -8.20 -5.09 2.50
CA ALA A 44 -7.87 -6.52 2.59
C ALA A 44 -8.91 -7.42 1.88
N GLU A 45 -10.04 -6.85 1.44
CA GLU A 45 -11.13 -7.53 0.72
C GLU A 45 -11.68 -8.77 1.47
N LEU A 46 -11.66 -8.75 2.82
CA LEU A 46 -12.12 -9.86 3.66
C LEU A 46 -13.63 -9.83 3.92
N ALA A 47 -14.27 -8.67 3.72
CA ALA A 47 -15.71 -8.46 3.86
C ALA A 47 -16.21 -7.43 2.83
N PRO A 48 -17.51 -7.42 2.50
CA PRO A 48 -18.09 -6.39 1.63
C PRO A 48 -17.82 -4.98 2.16
N ASP A 49 -17.45 -4.08 1.25
CA ASP A 49 -17.19 -2.65 1.49
C ASP A 49 -16.09 -2.33 2.53
N GLN A 50 -15.31 -3.34 2.95
CA GLN A 50 -14.20 -3.18 3.89
C GLN A 50 -13.14 -2.23 3.32
N GLN A 51 -12.64 -1.31 4.13
CA GLN A 51 -11.51 -0.45 3.84
C GLN A 51 -10.45 -0.56 4.96
N ASP A 52 -9.18 -0.35 4.63
CA ASP A 52 -8.11 -0.40 5.65
C ASP A 52 -8.28 0.73 6.69
N SER A 53 -8.83 1.88 6.26
CA SER A 53 -9.15 3.04 7.10
C SER A 53 -10.23 2.76 8.15
N ASP A 54 -10.96 1.64 8.06
CA ASP A 54 -11.93 1.23 9.09
C ASP A 54 -11.23 0.83 10.40
N SER A 55 -9.93 0.51 10.33
CA SER A 55 -9.14 0.02 11.48
C SER A 55 -7.81 0.75 11.68
N LEU A 56 -7.33 1.45 10.65
CA LEU A 56 -6.06 2.18 10.66
C LEU A 56 -6.30 3.67 10.40
N PRO A 57 -5.41 4.57 10.88
CA PRO A 57 -5.33 5.92 10.34
C PRO A 57 -5.02 5.90 8.85
N ASP A 58 -5.34 6.99 8.15
CA ASP A 58 -4.92 7.18 6.76
C ASP A 58 -3.42 6.98 6.59
N TYR A 59 -3.01 6.41 5.45
CA TYR A 59 -1.63 5.99 5.24
C TYR A 59 -0.61 7.14 5.24
N ASP A 60 -1.02 8.37 4.94
CA ASP A 60 -0.17 9.55 5.09
C ASP A 60 0.17 9.84 6.55
N VAL A 61 -0.80 9.66 7.45
CA VAL A 61 -0.62 9.77 8.90
C VAL A 61 0.16 8.58 9.43
N LEU A 62 -0.24 7.36 9.06
CA LEU A 62 0.41 6.13 9.54
C LEU A 62 1.88 6.08 9.12
N ASP A 63 2.20 6.31 7.85
CA ASP A 63 3.58 6.30 7.36
C ASP A 63 4.42 7.38 8.06
N ALA A 64 3.84 8.56 8.31
CA ALA A 64 4.51 9.64 9.02
C ALA A 64 4.85 9.29 10.49
N ILE A 65 3.99 8.52 11.16
CA ILE A 65 4.25 7.99 12.50
C ILE A 65 5.37 6.95 12.44
N LEU A 66 5.27 6.00 11.51
CA LEU A 66 6.23 4.90 11.39
C LEU A 66 7.64 5.41 11.09
N VAL A 67 7.79 6.36 10.18
CA VAL A 67 9.08 7.00 9.87
C VAL A 67 9.72 7.58 11.14
N ARG A 68 8.97 8.33 11.95
CA ARG A 68 9.50 8.96 13.17
C ARG A 68 9.76 7.99 14.32
N TYR A 69 9.11 6.83 14.30
CA TYR A 69 9.23 5.83 15.36
C TYR A 69 10.40 4.89 15.11
N ILE A 70 10.69 4.59 13.84
CA ILE A 70 11.69 3.60 13.43
C ILE A 70 13.04 4.27 13.08
N GLU A 71 13.02 5.47 12.51
CA GLU A 71 14.21 6.25 12.16
C GLU A 71 14.54 7.30 13.23
#